data_AF-A0A2G9PMS0-F1
#
_entry.id   AF-A0A2G9PMS0-F1
#
_cell.length_a   1.000
_cell.length_b   1.000
_cell.length_c   1.000
_cell.angle_alpha   90.00
_cell.angle_beta   90.00
_cell.angle_gamma   90.00
#
_symmetry.space_group_name_H-M   'P 1'
#
loop_
_entity.id
_entity.type
_entity.pdbx_description
1 polymer ?
#
loop_
_entity_poly.entity_id
_entity_poly.type
_entity_poly.pdbx_seq_one_letter_code
_entity_poly.pdbx_strand_id
1 'polypeptide(L)'
;GIKEKCTDWAEYLIHDLTGSRTAPAKLLEGPLRGKTPVDLITVDSLIELQDSQNPFQYWIVSVIENVGGRLRLRYVGLEESDACDQWLFYLDCRLRPVGWCQENQCRMEPPLDICPLKTITEWKCALENSLINAASCPLPVEVFKDHADLRSHSFTTGMKVEAVDPTEPCHIRPATVTKVFNNLYFQVTIDDLRPEAKNVSMLCHADSLGLLPVQWCLINGVNLTPPKGM
;
A
#
# COMPACT_ATOMS: atom_id res chain seq x y z
N GLY A 1 -25.57 -25.29 5.40
CA GLY A 1 -25.62 -23.82 5.67
C GLY A 1 -27.00 -23.27 5.36
N ILE A 2 -27.34 -22.03 5.74
CA ILE A 2 -28.70 -21.45 5.53
C ILE A 2 -29.13 -21.47 4.04
N LYS A 3 -28.16 -21.47 3.11
CA LYS A 3 -28.40 -21.66 1.66
C LYS A 3 -29.00 -23.01 1.24
N GLU A 4 -29.01 -24.04 2.09
CA GLU A 4 -29.52 -25.37 1.73
C GLU A 4 -30.95 -25.63 2.24
N LYS A 5 -31.57 -24.71 2.98
CA LYS A 5 -32.90 -24.91 3.59
C LYS A 5 -33.99 -23.96 3.10
N CYS A 6 -33.69 -23.01 2.22
CA CYS A 6 -34.65 -22.00 1.79
C CYS A 6 -34.53 -21.75 0.28
N THR A 7 -35.48 -22.29 -0.47
CA THR A 7 -35.57 -22.15 -1.94
C THR A 7 -36.26 -20.86 -2.36
N ASP A 8 -37.02 -20.23 -1.47
CA ASP A 8 -37.68 -18.94 -1.71
C ASP A 8 -37.38 -17.96 -0.56
N TRP A 9 -36.37 -17.13 -0.79
CA TRP A 9 -35.96 -16.09 0.15
C TRP A 9 -37.04 -15.02 0.35
N ALA A 10 -37.91 -14.80 -0.65
CA ALA A 10 -38.95 -13.77 -0.56
C ALA A 10 -40.05 -14.21 0.39
N GLU A 11 -40.53 -15.46 0.29
CA GLU A 11 -41.56 -16.00 1.18
C GLU A 11 -41.06 -16.14 2.63
N TYR A 12 -39.80 -16.55 2.82
CA TYR A 12 -39.16 -16.62 4.13
C TYR A 12 -39.02 -15.24 4.80
N LEU A 13 -38.55 -14.25 4.05
CA LEU A 13 -38.47 -12.88 4.55
C LEU A 13 -39.86 -12.33 4.87
N ILE A 14 -40.88 -12.60 4.05
CA ILE A 14 -42.26 -12.17 4.32
C ILE A 14 -42.78 -12.81 5.61
N HIS A 15 -42.66 -14.12 5.77
CA HIS A 15 -43.13 -14.87 6.93
C HIS A 15 -42.45 -14.43 8.24
N ASP A 16 -41.11 -14.32 8.24
CA ASP A 16 -40.35 -13.97 9.46
C ASP A 16 -40.33 -12.47 9.75
N LEU A 17 -40.58 -11.60 8.75
CA LEU A 17 -40.70 -10.16 8.96
C LEU A 17 -42.15 -9.72 9.21
N THR A 18 -43.18 -10.55 8.97
CA THR A 18 -44.56 -10.22 9.36
C THR A 18 -44.68 -10.04 10.88
N GLY A 19 -45.02 -8.83 11.32
CA GLY A 19 -45.08 -8.46 12.74
C GLY A 19 -43.80 -7.83 13.29
N SER A 20 -42.72 -7.82 12.50
CA SER A 20 -41.46 -7.16 12.85
C SER A 20 -41.53 -5.67 12.55
N ARG A 21 -41.02 -4.84 13.46
CA ARG A 21 -40.87 -3.40 13.21
C ARG A 21 -39.62 -3.17 12.37
N THR A 22 -39.77 -2.60 11.18
CA THR A 22 -38.62 -2.14 10.39
C THR A 22 -37.99 -0.91 11.05
N ALA A 23 -36.67 -0.79 10.98
CA ALA A 23 -36.00 0.41 11.45
C ALA A 23 -36.46 1.62 10.58
N PRO A 24 -36.83 2.76 11.19
CA PRO A 24 -37.18 3.96 10.44
C PRO A 24 -36.11 4.32 9.42
N ALA A 25 -36.51 4.68 8.20
CA ALA A 25 -35.59 5.05 7.11
C ALA A 25 -34.59 6.15 7.53
N LYS A 26 -34.99 7.05 8.43
CA LYS A 26 -34.12 8.10 9.00
C LYS A 26 -32.96 7.59 9.88
N LEU A 27 -33.09 6.44 10.55
CA LEU A 27 -31.95 5.77 11.22
C LEU A 27 -30.99 5.15 10.21
N LEU A 28 -31.47 5.10 8.98
CA LEU A 28 -31.00 4.31 7.88
C LEU A 28 -30.61 5.21 6.67
N GLU A 29 -30.48 6.52 6.90
CA GLU A 29 -30.17 7.55 5.91
C GLU A 29 -28.79 8.16 6.25
N GLY A 30 -27.98 8.44 5.23
CA GLY A 30 -26.65 9.03 5.37
C GLY A 30 -25.74 8.65 4.19
N PRO A 31 -24.85 9.54 3.73
CA PRO A 31 -24.07 9.33 2.49
C PRO A 31 -23.12 8.12 2.54
N LEU A 32 -22.75 7.68 3.75
CA LEU A 32 -21.83 6.57 4.01
C LEU A 32 -22.54 5.30 4.49
N ARG A 33 -23.88 5.28 4.61
CA ARG A 33 -24.55 4.17 5.27
C ARG A 33 -24.57 2.91 4.41
N GLY A 34 -24.16 1.79 5.01
CA GLY A 34 -24.05 0.49 4.33
C GLY A 34 -22.86 0.40 3.37
N LYS A 35 -22.06 1.47 3.25
CA LYS A 35 -20.82 1.48 2.49
C LYS A 35 -19.68 1.09 3.42
N THR A 36 -18.92 0.09 3.01
CA THR A 36 -17.62 -0.24 3.60
C THR A 36 -16.59 0.80 3.18
N PRO A 37 -15.44 0.92 3.87
CA PRO A 37 -14.31 1.73 3.40
C PRO A 37 -13.97 1.51 1.93
N VAL A 38 -14.04 0.25 1.47
CA VAL A 38 -13.79 -0.12 0.07
C VAL A 38 -14.79 0.53 -0.89
N ASP A 39 -16.07 0.60 -0.51
CA ASP A 39 -17.13 1.22 -1.34
C ASP A 39 -17.01 2.75 -1.45
N LEU A 40 -16.22 3.36 -0.56
CA LEU A 40 -15.96 4.80 -0.57
C LEU A 40 -14.79 5.18 -1.50
N ILE A 41 -13.93 4.21 -1.84
CA ILE A 41 -12.83 4.42 -2.77
C ILE A 41 -13.35 4.19 -4.19
N THR A 42 -13.65 5.29 -4.89
CA THR A 42 -14.11 5.26 -6.28
C THR A 42 -12.95 5.48 -7.26
N VAL A 43 -13.19 5.20 -8.54
CA VAL A 43 -12.31 5.65 -9.62
C VAL A 43 -12.09 7.16 -9.50
N ASP A 44 -10.88 7.60 -9.85
CA ASP A 44 -10.37 8.97 -9.76
C ASP A 44 -10.16 9.51 -8.34
N SER A 45 -10.40 8.69 -7.30
CA SER A 45 -10.02 9.06 -5.93
C SER A 45 -8.51 9.31 -5.85
N LEU A 46 -8.12 10.38 -5.16
CA LEU A 46 -6.72 10.79 -5.01
C LEU A 46 -6.20 10.39 -3.64
N ILE A 47 -5.01 9.78 -3.62
CA ILE A 47 -4.36 9.22 -2.43
C ILE A 47 -2.88 9.59 -2.50
N GLU A 48 -2.24 9.85 -1.35
CA GLU A 48 -0.79 9.98 -1.27
C GLU A 48 -0.15 8.60 -1.10
N LEU A 49 0.82 8.28 -1.95
CA LEU A 49 1.56 7.02 -1.92
C LEU A 49 3.02 7.28 -1.52
N GLN A 50 3.49 6.60 -0.47
CA GLN A 50 4.89 6.62 -0.06
C GLN A 50 5.79 5.99 -1.13
N ASP A 51 6.93 6.63 -1.40
CA ASP A 51 7.97 6.10 -2.26
C ASP A 51 8.50 4.75 -1.75
N SER A 52 8.79 3.84 -2.66
CA SER A 52 9.22 2.47 -2.32
C SER A 52 10.64 2.37 -1.74
N GLN A 53 11.44 3.43 -1.86
CA GLN A 53 12.84 3.48 -1.41
C GLN A 53 13.07 4.53 -0.32
N ASN A 54 12.17 5.52 -0.18
CA ASN A 54 12.31 6.63 0.75
C ASN A 54 11.05 6.85 1.60
N PRO A 55 11.13 6.64 2.93
CA PRO A 55 9.96 6.72 3.80
C PRO A 55 9.41 8.14 3.98
N PHE A 56 10.17 9.16 3.59
CA PHE A 56 9.84 10.59 3.77
C PHE A 56 9.50 11.28 2.45
N GLN A 57 9.23 10.50 1.39
CA GLN A 57 8.85 11.01 0.09
C GLN A 57 7.54 10.38 -0.34
N TYR A 58 6.64 11.20 -0.87
CA TYR A 58 5.31 10.80 -1.31
C TYR A 58 5.00 11.46 -2.65
N TRP A 59 4.10 10.82 -3.41
CA TRP A 59 3.46 11.43 -4.57
C TRP A 59 1.99 11.06 -4.63
N ILE A 60 1.18 11.90 -5.29
CA ILE A 60 -0.24 11.64 -5.43
C ILE A 60 -0.47 10.59 -6.54
N VAL A 61 -1.32 9.63 -6.23
CA VAL A 61 -1.83 8.63 -7.17
C VAL A 61 -3.35 8.76 -7.31
N SER A 62 -3.86 8.49 -8.49
CA SER A 62 -5.29 8.30 -8.74
C SER A 62 -5.64 6.81 -8.76
N VAL A 63 -6.83 6.49 -8.25
CA VAL A 63 -7.40 5.14 -8.33
C VAL A 63 -7.98 4.93 -9.72
N ILE A 64 -7.36 4.07 -10.51
CA ILE A 64 -7.84 3.69 -11.84
C ILE A 64 -8.90 2.58 -11.74
N GLU A 65 -8.72 1.67 -10.79
CA GLU A 65 -9.57 0.51 -10.62
C GLU A 65 -9.59 0.08 -9.14
N ASN A 66 -10.75 -0.36 -8.64
CA ASN A 66 -10.90 -0.93 -7.29
C ASN A 66 -11.59 -2.30 -7.40
N VAL A 67 -10.82 -3.36 -7.15
CA VAL A 67 -11.29 -4.75 -7.18
C VAL A 67 -11.26 -5.32 -5.77
N GLY A 68 -12.39 -5.17 -5.05
CA GLY A 68 -12.54 -5.70 -3.70
C GLY A 68 -11.52 -5.14 -2.69
N GLY A 69 -11.12 -3.88 -2.86
CA GLY A 69 -10.12 -3.21 -2.03
C GLY A 69 -8.69 -3.36 -2.55
N ARG A 70 -8.46 -4.14 -3.61
CA ARG A 70 -7.19 -4.11 -4.35
C ARG A 70 -7.28 -3.00 -5.41
N LEU A 71 -6.49 -1.96 -5.20
CA LEU A 71 -6.49 -0.73 -5.96
C LEU A 71 -5.42 -0.77 -7.05
N ARG A 72 -5.79 -0.46 -8.28
CA ARG A 72 -4.87 -0.09 -9.35
C ARG A 72 -4.64 1.41 -9.26
N LEU A 73 -3.40 1.79 -9.02
CA LEU A 73 -3.00 3.17 -8.73
C LEU A 73 -2.10 3.68 -9.85
N ARG A 74 -2.36 4.89 -10.32
CA ARG A 74 -1.54 5.59 -11.31
C ARG A 74 -1.00 6.87 -10.72
N TYR A 75 0.28 7.16 -10.94
CA TYR A 75 0.84 8.45 -10.53
C TYR A 75 0.19 9.60 -11.30
N VAL A 76 -0.26 10.61 -10.56
CA VAL A 76 -0.73 11.88 -11.14
C VAL A 76 0.37 12.47 -12.00
N GLY A 77 0.02 12.89 -13.22
CA GLY A 77 0.93 13.35 -14.26
C GLY A 77 1.30 12.27 -15.30
N LEU A 78 1.00 11.00 -15.06
CA LEU A 78 1.25 9.89 -16.00
C LEU A 78 -0.02 9.29 -16.59
N GLU A 79 -1.08 10.08 -16.74
CA GLU A 79 -2.41 9.61 -17.18
C GLU A 79 -2.38 8.87 -18.54
N GLU A 80 -1.38 9.17 -19.37
CA GLU A 80 -1.20 8.68 -20.74
C GLU A 80 -0.66 7.23 -20.84
N SER A 81 -0.16 6.64 -19.75
CA SER A 81 0.47 5.32 -19.77
C SER A 81 0.14 4.52 -18.51
N ASP A 82 -0.02 3.20 -18.67
CA ASP A 82 -0.20 2.27 -17.56
C ASP A 82 1.08 1.53 -17.14
N ALA A 83 2.21 1.84 -17.77
CA ALA A 83 3.48 1.15 -17.53
C ALA A 83 3.99 1.26 -16.09
N CYS A 84 3.59 2.33 -15.38
CA CYS A 84 3.98 2.60 -13.99
C CYS A 84 2.83 2.34 -13.00
N ASP A 85 1.71 1.76 -13.45
CA ASP A 85 0.59 1.45 -12.57
C ASP A 85 0.99 0.41 -11.52
N GLN A 86 0.52 0.60 -10.29
CA GLN A 86 0.81 -0.30 -9.18
C GLN A 86 -0.47 -0.84 -8.57
N TRP A 87 -0.41 -2.08 -8.06
CA TRP A 87 -1.51 -2.72 -7.38
C TRP A 87 -1.25 -2.85 -5.90
N LEU A 88 -2.03 -2.15 -5.08
CA LEU A 88 -1.94 -2.21 -3.61
C LEU A 88 -3.28 -2.51 -2.99
N PHE A 89 -3.28 -3.17 -1.84
CA PHE A 89 -4.49 -3.28 -1.04
C PHE A 89 -4.74 -1.94 -0.34
N TYR A 90 -6.00 -1.54 -0.16
CA TYR A 90 -6.33 -0.23 0.40
C TYR A 90 -5.76 -0.01 1.81
N LEU A 91 -5.54 -1.08 2.60
CA LEU A 91 -4.89 -1.03 3.91
C LEU A 91 -3.36 -1.02 3.88
N ASP A 92 -2.74 -0.94 2.69
CA ASP A 92 -1.28 -0.86 2.59
C ASP A 92 -0.77 0.36 3.36
N CYS A 93 0.23 0.12 4.22
CA CYS A 93 0.78 1.14 5.11
C CYS A 93 1.45 2.31 4.37
N ARG A 94 1.60 2.26 3.04
CA ARG A 94 2.12 3.35 2.22
C ARG A 94 1.06 4.32 1.73
N LEU A 95 -0.23 3.98 1.83
CA LEU A 95 -1.34 4.81 1.38
C LEU A 95 -1.78 5.77 2.48
N ARG A 96 -1.88 7.06 2.16
CA ARG A 96 -2.26 8.14 3.08
C ARG A 96 -3.28 9.08 2.46
N PRO A 97 -4.15 9.71 3.27
CA PRO A 97 -5.06 10.74 2.77
C PRO A 97 -4.27 11.93 2.23
N VAL A 98 -4.79 12.60 1.20
CA VAL A 98 -4.20 13.85 0.68
C VAL A 98 -4.12 14.90 1.78
N GLY A 99 -2.94 15.51 1.95
CA GLY A 99 -2.61 16.44 3.01
C GLY A 99 -1.68 15.85 4.08
N TRP A 100 -1.62 14.52 4.21
CA TRP A 100 -0.82 13.85 5.24
C TRP A 100 0.68 14.15 5.12
N CYS A 101 1.21 14.15 3.90
CA CYS A 101 2.62 14.42 3.61
C CYS A 101 3.02 15.82 4.11
N GLN A 102 2.18 16.82 3.92
CA GLN A 102 2.43 18.19 4.38
C GLN A 102 2.40 18.27 5.92
N GLU A 103 1.40 17.65 6.55
CA GLU A 103 1.27 17.61 8.02
C GLU A 103 2.48 16.92 8.69
N ASN A 104 3.04 15.91 8.04
CA ASN A 104 4.15 15.10 8.55
C ASN A 104 5.52 15.55 8.01
N GLN A 105 5.61 16.76 7.44
CA GLN A 105 6.87 17.36 6.95
C GLN A 105 7.63 16.46 5.96
N CYS A 106 6.90 15.64 5.22
CA CYS A 106 7.44 14.79 4.15
C CYS A 106 7.53 15.58 2.83
N ARG A 107 8.27 15.04 1.86
CA ARG A 107 8.48 15.67 0.56
C ARG A 107 7.48 15.16 -0.47
N MET A 108 6.75 16.09 -1.09
CA MET A 108 5.85 15.81 -2.20
C MET A 108 6.64 15.92 -3.52
N GLU A 109 7.25 14.82 -3.95
CA GLU A 109 8.11 14.75 -5.14
C GLU A 109 7.89 13.42 -5.88
N PRO A 110 7.87 13.43 -7.24
CA PRO A 110 7.69 12.19 -7.99
C PRO A 110 8.84 11.21 -7.68
N PRO A 111 8.55 9.90 -7.58
CA PRO A 111 9.57 8.86 -7.44
C PRO A 111 10.70 8.97 -8.46
N LEU A 112 11.91 8.57 -8.08
CA LEU A 112 13.12 8.75 -8.90
C LEU A 112 13.08 8.00 -10.24
N ASP A 113 12.38 6.88 -10.28
CA ASP A 113 12.17 6.04 -11.46
C ASP A 113 11.23 6.68 -12.48
N ILE A 114 10.27 7.49 -12.03
CA ILE A 114 9.33 8.19 -12.92
C ILE A 114 9.70 9.65 -13.17
N CYS A 115 10.47 10.28 -12.27
CA CYS A 115 10.82 11.70 -12.33
C CYS A 115 11.36 12.14 -13.72
N PRO A 116 12.23 11.37 -14.41
CA PRO A 116 12.73 11.73 -15.73
C PRO A 116 11.69 11.70 -16.87
N LEU A 117 10.51 11.12 -16.66
CA LEU A 117 9.50 10.94 -17.69
C LEU A 117 8.81 12.26 -18.09
N LYS A 118 8.83 13.27 -17.21
CA LYS A 118 8.26 14.60 -17.47
C LYS A 118 9.16 15.72 -16.96
N THR A 119 8.92 16.93 -17.47
CA THR A 119 9.61 18.12 -17.00
C THR A 119 9.12 18.54 -15.61
N ILE A 120 9.94 19.30 -14.89
CA ILE A 120 9.60 19.85 -13.57
C ILE A 120 8.30 20.67 -13.62
N THR A 121 8.08 21.42 -14.69
CA THR A 121 6.88 22.26 -14.85
C THR A 121 5.63 21.41 -15.03
N GLU A 122 5.71 20.31 -15.79
CA GLU A 122 4.59 19.37 -15.95
C GLU A 122 4.23 18.68 -14.63
N TRP A 123 5.23 18.24 -13.86
CA TRP A 123 5.00 17.65 -12.54
C TRP A 123 4.34 18.63 -11.56
N LYS A 124 4.78 19.89 -11.55
CA LYS A 124 4.17 20.94 -10.73
C LYS A 124 2.72 21.20 -11.11
N CYS A 125 2.45 21.33 -12.42
CA CYS A 125 1.09 21.53 -12.92
C CYS A 125 0.17 20.35 -12.55
N ALA A 126 0.65 19.11 -12.70
CA ALA A 126 -0.10 17.91 -12.32
C ALA A 126 -0.39 17.87 -10.82
N LEU A 127 0.59 18.20 -9.98
CA LEU A 127 0.41 18.30 -8.53
C LEU A 127 -0.62 19.37 -8.16
N GLU A 128 -0.50 20.59 -8.70
CA GLU A 128 -1.44 21.69 -8.41
C GLU A 128 -2.88 21.32 -8.79
N ASN A 129 -3.09 20.76 -9.99
CA ASN A 129 -4.41 20.32 -10.44
C ASN A 129 -4.98 19.21 -9.55
N SER A 130 -4.17 18.23 -9.16
CA SER A 130 -4.63 17.14 -8.29
C SER A 130 -4.99 17.61 -6.89
N LEU A 131 -4.25 18.56 -6.31
CA LEU A 131 -4.60 19.14 -5.01
C LEU A 131 -5.95 19.89 -5.05
N ILE A 132 -6.23 20.63 -6.13
CA ILE A 132 -7.53 21.30 -6.34
C ILE A 132 -8.65 20.26 -6.46
N ASN A 133 -8.43 19.19 -7.22
CA ASN A 133 -9.41 18.11 -7.39
C ASN A 133 -9.66 17.37 -6.08
N ALA A 134 -8.60 17.07 -5.31
CA ALA A 134 -8.69 16.41 -4.01
C ALA A 134 -9.45 17.26 -2.99
N ALA A 135 -9.26 18.58 -3.00
CA ALA A 135 -10.02 19.51 -2.15
C ALA A 135 -11.51 19.57 -2.53
N SER A 136 -11.83 19.37 -3.82
CA SER A 136 -13.21 19.37 -4.31
C SER A 136 -13.95 18.06 -3.99
N CYS A 137 -13.24 16.94 -4.03
CA CYS A 137 -13.78 15.59 -3.79
C CYS A 137 -12.87 14.80 -2.83
N PRO A 138 -12.80 15.16 -1.53
CA PRO A 138 -11.92 14.49 -0.59
C PRO A 138 -12.40 13.07 -0.29
N LEU A 139 -11.45 12.13 -0.19
CA LEU A 139 -11.75 10.81 0.36
C LEU A 139 -12.08 10.93 1.86
N PRO A 140 -13.16 10.28 2.34
CA PRO A 140 -13.49 10.26 3.76
C PRO A 140 -12.35 9.64 4.59
N VAL A 141 -12.03 10.21 5.74
CA VAL A 141 -10.97 9.72 6.63
C VAL A 141 -11.24 8.30 7.13
N GLU A 142 -12.51 7.88 7.14
CA GLU A 142 -12.97 6.54 7.48
C GLU A 142 -12.38 5.47 6.56
N VAL A 143 -11.94 5.83 5.36
CA VAL A 143 -11.20 4.92 4.46
C VAL A 143 -9.90 4.44 5.10
N PHE A 144 -9.25 5.31 5.88
CA PHE A 144 -7.92 5.09 6.42
C PHE A 144 -7.91 4.65 7.89
N LYS A 145 -9.08 4.54 8.53
CA LYS A 145 -9.20 4.27 9.98
C LYS A 145 -8.62 2.92 10.42
N ASP A 146 -8.62 1.95 9.51
CA ASP A 146 -8.19 0.56 9.77
C ASP A 146 -6.72 0.33 9.33
N HIS A 147 -6.00 1.40 8.94
CA HIS A 147 -4.58 1.31 8.66
C HIS A 147 -3.82 1.02 9.95
N ALA A 148 -3.07 -0.07 9.96
CA ALA A 148 -2.27 -0.44 11.13
C ALA A 148 -1.10 0.53 11.32
N ASP A 149 -0.91 0.98 12.55
CA ASP A 149 0.29 1.69 12.95
C ASP A 149 1.50 0.76 12.84
N LEU A 150 2.60 1.29 12.31
CA LEU A 150 3.85 0.54 12.21
C LEU A 150 4.47 0.36 13.60
N ARG A 151 4.91 -0.87 13.90
CA ARG A 151 5.64 -1.14 15.13
C ARG A 151 7.04 -0.54 15.08
N SER A 152 7.51 -0.08 16.24
CA SER A 152 8.91 0.31 16.39
C SER A 152 9.83 -0.90 16.35
N HIS A 153 11.04 -0.70 15.83
CA HIS A 153 12.09 -1.71 15.76
C HIS A 153 13.36 -1.26 16.47
N SER A 154 14.33 -2.18 16.55
CA SER A 154 15.67 -1.92 17.09
C SER A 154 16.79 -2.42 16.17
N PHE A 155 16.49 -2.59 14.87
CA PHE A 155 17.52 -2.88 13.87
C PHE A 155 18.62 -1.82 13.84
N THR A 156 19.86 -2.27 13.64
CA THR A 156 21.02 -1.42 13.43
C THR A 156 21.71 -1.77 12.11
N THR A 157 22.39 -0.80 11.51
CA THR A 157 23.18 -1.01 10.28
C THR A 157 24.21 -2.12 10.50
N GLY A 158 24.30 -3.04 9.53
CA GLY A 158 25.18 -4.21 9.56
C GLY A 158 24.52 -5.49 10.06
N MET A 159 23.30 -5.42 10.64
CA MET A 159 22.55 -6.63 10.99
C MET A 159 22.23 -7.47 9.75
N LYS A 160 22.30 -8.79 9.91
CA LYS A 160 22.02 -9.80 8.88
C LYS A 160 20.60 -10.34 9.04
N VAL A 161 19.91 -10.54 7.93
CA VAL A 161 18.57 -11.13 7.86
C VAL A 161 18.48 -12.06 6.63
N GLU A 162 17.45 -12.91 6.60
CA GLU A 162 17.03 -13.60 5.40
C GLU A 162 15.89 -12.80 4.76
N ALA A 163 15.93 -12.54 3.46
CA ALA A 163 14.93 -11.71 2.79
C ALA A 163 14.46 -12.32 1.47
N VAL A 164 13.17 -12.15 1.17
CA VAL A 164 12.61 -12.46 -0.16
C VAL A 164 13.18 -11.47 -1.18
N ASP A 165 13.75 -11.97 -2.27
CA ASP A 165 14.32 -11.12 -3.31
C ASP A 165 13.21 -10.43 -4.11
N PRO A 166 13.16 -9.08 -4.17
CA PRO A 166 12.08 -8.36 -4.84
C PRO A 166 12.15 -8.50 -6.37
N THR A 167 13.33 -8.82 -6.92
CA THR A 167 13.53 -9.10 -8.35
C THR A 167 13.25 -10.56 -8.69
N GLU A 168 13.35 -11.46 -7.72
CA GLU A 168 13.14 -12.89 -7.88
C GLU A 168 12.32 -13.47 -6.71
N PRO A 169 10.99 -13.20 -6.60
CA PRO A 169 10.20 -13.42 -5.38
C PRO A 169 10.11 -14.87 -4.86
N CYS A 170 10.56 -15.84 -5.65
CA CYS A 170 10.64 -17.25 -5.24
C CYS A 170 11.95 -17.59 -4.51
N HIS A 171 12.90 -16.65 -4.43
CA HIS A 171 14.19 -16.85 -3.77
C HIS A 171 14.26 -16.06 -2.46
N ILE A 172 14.62 -16.75 -1.38
CA ILE A 172 15.06 -16.13 -0.14
C ILE A 172 16.59 -16.09 -0.17
N ARG A 173 17.18 -14.94 0.14
CA ARG A 173 18.63 -14.67 0.09
C ARG A 173 19.10 -14.03 1.38
N PRO A 174 20.37 -14.20 1.77
CA PRO A 174 20.98 -13.38 2.79
C PRO A 174 20.93 -11.90 2.40
N ALA A 175 20.62 -11.06 3.36
CA ALA A 175 20.54 -9.63 3.17
C ALA A 175 21.05 -8.90 4.41
N THR A 176 21.41 -7.63 4.22
CA THR A 176 22.00 -6.79 5.26
C THR A 176 21.17 -5.53 5.45
N VAL A 177 20.95 -5.13 6.70
CA VAL A 177 20.42 -3.80 7.04
C VAL A 177 21.49 -2.78 6.69
N THR A 178 21.29 -2.02 5.60
CA THR A 178 22.29 -1.07 5.08
C THR A 178 22.06 0.36 5.55
N LYS A 179 20.85 0.69 5.97
CA LYS A 179 20.50 2.02 6.47
C LYS A 179 19.36 1.93 7.49
N VAL A 180 19.40 2.77 8.51
CA VAL A 180 18.29 2.97 9.44
C VAL A 180 17.84 4.43 9.32
N PHE A 181 16.56 4.66 9.03
CA PHE A 181 16.02 6.00 8.84
C PHE A 181 15.50 6.58 10.15
N ASN A 182 14.75 5.78 10.91
CA ASN A 182 14.25 6.10 12.24
C ASN A 182 13.90 4.80 12.98
N ASN A 183 13.06 4.86 14.02
CA ASN A 183 12.59 3.70 14.77
C ASN A 183 11.49 2.89 14.06
N LEU A 184 11.00 3.31 12.90
CA LEU A 184 9.96 2.65 12.11
C LEU A 184 10.48 2.06 10.80
N TYR A 185 11.42 2.75 10.15
CA TYR A 185 11.90 2.41 8.82
C TYR A 185 13.41 2.17 8.78
N PHE A 186 13.78 1.15 8.01
CA PHE A 186 15.15 0.78 7.71
C PHE A 186 15.23 0.23 6.28
N GLN A 187 16.43 0.18 5.72
CA GLN A 187 16.68 -0.35 4.39
C GLN A 187 17.42 -1.69 4.52
N VAL A 188 16.98 -2.67 3.76
CA VAL A 188 17.65 -3.96 3.59
C VAL A 188 18.15 -4.07 2.16
N THR A 189 19.39 -4.55 2.00
CA THR A 189 19.99 -4.82 0.69
C THR A 189 20.33 -6.29 0.59
N ILE A 190 19.94 -6.94 -0.51
CA ILE A 190 20.31 -8.33 -0.80
C ILE A 190 21.83 -8.42 -0.96
N ASP A 191 22.45 -9.39 -0.29
CA ASP A 191 23.90 -9.58 -0.35
C ASP A 191 24.32 -10.08 -1.75
N ASP A 192 25.22 -9.33 -2.40
CA ASP A 192 25.83 -9.66 -3.69
C ASP A 192 27.34 -9.41 -3.59
N LEU A 193 28.14 -10.47 -3.79
CA LEU A 193 29.58 -10.46 -3.60
C LEU A 193 30.35 -10.18 -4.89
N ARG A 194 29.65 -9.95 -6.01
CA ARG A 194 30.30 -9.61 -7.28
C ARG A 194 30.89 -8.19 -7.21
N PRO A 195 32.02 -7.91 -7.88
CA PRO A 195 32.61 -6.57 -7.85
C PRO A 195 31.71 -5.49 -8.50
N GLU A 196 30.81 -5.90 -9.40
CA GLU A 196 29.86 -5.07 -10.17
C GLU A 196 28.43 -5.29 -9.67
N ALA A 197 28.28 -5.55 -8.37
CA ALA A 197 26.99 -5.81 -7.73
C ALA A 197 25.98 -4.70 -8.04
N LYS A 198 24.78 -5.10 -8.47
CA LYS A 198 23.63 -4.21 -8.49
C LYS A 198 23.00 -4.24 -7.11
N ASN A 199 22.99 -3.10 -6.43
CA ASN A 199 22.35 -2.99 -5.12
C ASN A 199 20.84 -3.19 -5.28
N VAL A 200 20.34 -4.36 -4.90
CA VAL A 200 18.90 -4.62 -4.78
C VAL A 200 18.50 -4.27 -3.35
N SER A 201 17.96 -3.06 -3.17
CA SER A 201 17.51 -2.54 -1.88
C SER A 201 15.99 -2.46 -1.78
N MET A 202 15.50 -2.57 -0.55
CA MET A 202 14.10 -2.41 -0.20
C MET A 202 13.96 -1.59 1.07
N LEU A 203 13.01 -0.67 1.07
CA LEU A 203 12.54 -0.01 2.29
C LEU A 203 11.68 -1.00 3.09
N CYS A 204 11.95 -1.11 4.38
CA CYS A 204 11.28 -2.04 5.28
C CYS A 204 10.86 -1.38 6.59
N HIS A 205 9.96 -2.07 7.29
CA HIS A 205 9.51 -1.79 8.64
C HIS A 205 9.40 -3.12 9.43
N ALA A 206 9.06 -3.05 10.72
CA ALA A 206 9.03 -4.23 11.61
C ALA A 206 8.04 -5.33 11.19
N ASP A 207 7.06 -5.00 10.35
CA ASP A 207 5.98 -5.89 9.90
C ASP A 207 6.14 -6.31 8.43
N SER A 208 7.28 -6.01 7.80
CA SER A 208 7.54 -6.39 6.42
C SER A 208 7.62 -7.91 6.28
N LEU A 209 6.63 -8.50 5.60
CA LEU A 209 6.45 -9.95 5.47
C LEU A 209 7.60 -10.69 4.75
N GLY A 210 8.39 -9.95 3.96
CA GLY A 210 9.53 -10.49 3.23
C GLY A 210 10.82 -10.57 4.04
N LEU A 211 10.83 -10.15 5.32
CA LEU A 211 12.00 -10.20 6.19
C LEU A 211 11.87 -11.32 7.22
N LEU A 212 12.92 -12.12 7.32
CA LEU A 212 12.96 -13.34 8.11
C LEU A 212 14.21 -13.34 9.00
N PRO A 213 14.12 -13.88 10.23
CA PRO A 213 15.29 -14.04 11.08
C PRO A 213 16.30 -14.99 10.45
N VAL A 214 17.58 -14.81 10.78
CA VAL A 214 18.64 -15.73 10.37
C VAL A 214 18.29 -17.15 10.84
N GLN A 215 18.51 -18.14 9.98
CA GLN A 215 18.14 -19.57 10.12
C GLN A 215 16.66 -19.89 9.88
N TRP A 216 15.81 -18.94 9.47
CA TRP A 216 14.41 -19.24 9.19
C TRP A 216 14.25 -20.31 8.09
N CYS A 217 14.99 -20.17 6.98
CA CYS A 217 14.99 -21.14 5.89
C CYS A 217 15.40 -22.54 6.36
N LEU A 218 16.47 -22.63 7.17
CA LEU A 218 16.96 -23.88 7.73
C LEU A 218 15.88 -24.57 8.59
N ILE A 219 15.24 -23.82 9.48
CA ILE A 219 14.22 -24.34 10.42
C ILE A 219 12.97 -24.82 9.67
N ASN A 220 12.58 -24.12 8.61
CA ASN A 220 11.35 -24.41 7.86
C ASN A 220 11.56 -25.31 6.63
N GLY A 221 12.79 -25.80 6.40
CA GLY A 221 13.10 -26.65 5.24
C GLY A 221 12.97 -25.94 3.90
N VAL A 222 13.15 -24.61 3.88
CA VAL A 222 13.13 -23.78 2.67
C VAL A 222 14.55 -23.52 2.19
N ASN A 223 14.77 -23.51 0.88
CA ASN A 223 16.09 -23.31 0.31
C ASN A 223 16.54 -21.84 0.44
N LEU A 224 17.65 -21.62 1.13
CA LEU A 224 18.32 -20.32 1.16
C LEU A 224 19.26 -20.21 -0.04
N THR A 225 18.99 -19.27 -0.94
CA THR A 225 19.82 -19.03 -2.12
C THR A 225 21.07 -18.25 -1.69
N PRO A 226 22.29 -18.73 -1.98
CA PRO A 226 23.50 -18.03 -1.59
C PRO A 226 23.65 -16.69 -2.31
N PRO A 227 24.41 -15.73 -1.74
CA PRO A 227 24.81 -14.51 -2.41
C PRO A 227 25.43 -14.78 -3.78
N LYS A 228 25.12 -13.93 -4.75
CA LYS A 228 25.73 -14.02 -6.09
C LYS A 228 27.24 -13.77 -5.96
N GLY A 229 28.06 -14.50 -6.74
CA GLY A 229 29.52 -14.36 -6.71
C GLY A 229 30.25 -15.24 -5.67
N MET A 230 29.52 -16.14 -5.00
CA MET A 230 30.09 -17.24 -4.21
C MET A 230 30.50 -18.42 -5.09
#